data_AF-A0A8T4SC09-F1
#
_entry.id   AF-A0A8T4SC09-F1
#
_cell.length_a   1.000
_cell.length_b   1.000
_cell.length_c   1.000
_cell.angle_alpha   90.00
_cell.angle_beta   90.00
_cell.angle_gamma   90.00
#
_symmetry.space_group_name_H-M   'P 1'
#
loop_
_entity.id
_entity.type
_entity.pdbx_description
1 polymer ?
#
loop_
_entity_poly.entity_id
_entity_poly.type
_entity_poly.pdbx_seq_one_letter_code
_entity_poly.pdbx_strand_id
1 'polypeptide(L)'
;MRAKDSSNNNIERFHGTFRQRDKVMKGFKGNQKQYAENFKTYYNFVKQHSSLGMTPAQKANIEQKAEWKELLQKALKPPILNSHSLTP
;
A
#
# COMPACT_ATOMS: atom_id res chain seq x y z
N MET A 1 35.31 2.56 7.75
CA MET A 1 34.26 3.57 8.01
C MET A 1 32.96 2.83 8.33
N ARG A 2 32.36 3.04 9.50
CA ARG A 2 31.00 2.53 9.80
C ARG A 2 30.02 3.33 8.93
N ALA A 3 29.21 2.63 8.13
CA ALA A 3 28.18 3.25 7.32
C ALA A 3 27.24 4.04 8.25
N LYS A 4 27.14 5.33 7.98
CA LYS A 4 26.33 6.32 8.70
C LYS A 4 24.89 5.81 8.80
N ASP A 5 24.52 5.46 10.03
CA ASP A 5 23.22 5.09 10.56
C ASP A 5 22.06 5.09 9.54
N SER A 6 21.71 3.90 9.05
CA SER A 6 20.44 3.66 8.37
C SER A 6 19.30 4.07 9.30
N SER A 7 18.78 5.29 9.14
CA SER A 7 17.72 5.81 10.00
C SER A 7 16.46 4.96 9.84
N ASN A 8 16.22 4.07 10.80
CA ASN A 8 15.08 3.14 10.84
C ASN A 8 13.73 3.84 11.09
N ASN A 9 13.78 5.16 11.26
CA ASN A 9 12.64 6.03 11.56
C ASN A 9 11.44 5.81 10.63
N ASN A 10 11.68 5.61 9.33
CA ASN A 10 10.59 5.44 8.36
C ASN A 10 9.79 4.16 8.60
N ILE A 11 10.48 3.03 8.82
CA ILE A 11 9.83 1.75 9.04
C ILE A 11 9.23 1.68 10.45
N GLU A 12 9.84 2.32 11.44
CA GLU A 12 9.26 2.47 12.79
C GLU A 12 7.95 3.25 12.78
N ARG A 13 7.86 4.34 12.00
CA ARG A 13 6.62 5.10 11.83
C ARG A 13 5.52 4.27 11.15
N PHE A 14 5.88 3.50 10.13
CA PHE A 14 4.95 2.57 9.49
C PHE A 14 4.44 1.51 10.49
N HIS A 15 5.34 0.83 11.21
CA HIS A 15 4.98 -0.19 12.19
C HIS A 15 4.14 0.36 13.35
N GLY A 16 4.42 1.58 13.81
CA GLY A 16 3.59 2.27 14.81
C GLY A 16 2.15 2.45 14.33
N THR A 17 1.97 2.87 13.08
CA THR A 17 0.64 3.05 12.47
C THR A 17 -0.09 1.71 12.35
N PHE A 18 0.58 0.66 11.89
CA PHE A 18 0.00 -0.67 11.78
C PHE A 18 -0.44 -1.21 13.13
N ARG A 19 0.41 -1.11 14.16
CA ARG A 19 0.12 -1.58 15.52
C ARG A 19 -1.08 -0.87 16.14
N GLN A 20 -1.23 0.43 15.92
CA GLN A 20 -2.40 1.18 16.39
C GLN A 20 -3.69 0.65 15.77
N ARG A 21 -3.69 0.37 14.46
CA ARG A 21 -4.85 -0.19 13.76
C ARG A 21 -5.14 -1.64 14.21
N ASP A 22 -4.10 -2.46 14.28
CA ASP A 22 -4.18 -3.85 14.73
C ASP A 22 -4.77 -3.96 16.15
N LYS A 23 -4.33 -3.09 17.08
CA LYS A 23 -4.89 -3.03 18.44
C LYS A 23 -6.41 -2.85 18.44
N VAL A 24 -6.93 -1.96 17.61
CA VAL A 24 -8.38 -1.70 17.49
C VAL A 24 -9.09 -2.89 16.84
N MET A 25 -8.44 -3.54 15.87
CA MET A 25 -9.01 -4.66 15.12
C MET A 25 -8.80 -6.02 15.80
N LYS A 26 -8.17 -6.08 16.99
CA LYS A 26 -7.83 -7.32 17.69
C LYS A 26 -9.03 -8.22 18.01
N GLY A 27 -10.23 -7.66 18.14
CA GLY A 27 -11.49 -8.41 18.33
C GLY A 27 -12.10 -8.99 17.05
N PHE A 28 -11.57 -8.66 15.87
CA PHE A 28 -12.06 -9.15 14.59
C PHE A 28 -11.67 -10.61 14.40
N LYS A 29 -12.66 -11.51 14.37
CA LYS A 29 -12.47 -12.97 14.22
C LYS A 29 -12.18 -13.43 12.78
N GLY A 30 -11.71 -12.53 11.91
CA GLY A 30 -11.42 -12.83 10.51
C GLY A 30 -9.98 -13.26 10.25
N ASN A 31 -9.65 -13.45 8.97
CA ASN A 31 -8.31 -13.81 8.54
C ASN A 31 -7.32 -12.64 8.76
N GLN A 32 -6.46 -12.76 9.77
CA GLN A 32 -5.49 -11.72 10.14
C GLN A 32 -4.44 -11.45 9.03
N LYS A 33 -4.04 -12.49 8.28
CA LYS A 33 -3.11 -12.33 7.16
C LYS A 33 -3.74 -11.48 6.05
N GLN A 34 -4.99 -11.78 5.70
CA GLN A 34 -5.74 -10.99 4.72
C GLN A 34 -5.95 -9.55 5.20
N TYR A 35 -6.22 -9.34 6.48
CA TYR A 35 -6.31 -8.01 7.07
C TYR A 35 -5.00 -7.21 6.93
N ALA A 36 -3.85 -7.84 7.20
CA ALA A 36 -2.54 -7.20 7.04
C ALA A 36 -2.27 -6.79 5.58
N GLU A 37 -2.62 -7.64 4.61
CA GLU A 37 -2.54 -7.30 3.18
C GLU A 37 -3.48 -6.14 2.82
N ASN A 38 -4.73 -6.18 3.28
CA ASN A 38 -5.70 -5.11 3.05
C ASN A 38 -5.23 -3.78 3.65
N PHE A 39 -4.55 -3.81 4.81
CA PHE A 39 -3.97 -2.62 5.41
C PHE A 39 -2.88 -2.01 4.52
N LYS A 40 -2.01 -2.82 3.90
CA LYS A 40 -0.99 -2.31 2.97
C LYS A 40 -1.64 -1.58 1.79
N THR A 41 -2.68 -2.18 1.21
CA THR A 41 -3.46 -1.55 0.12
C THR A 41 -4.03 -0.21 0.59
N TYR A 42 -4.71 -0.19 1.74
CA TYR A 42 -5.26 1.05 2.30
C TYR A 42 -4.18 2.11 2.56
N TYR A 43 -3.06 1.74 3.18
CA TYR A 43 -2.00 2.67 3.56
C TYR A 43 -1.31 3.27 2.34
N ASN A 44 -1.05 2.48 1.30
CA ASN A 44 -0.34 2.93 0.11
C ASN A 44 -1.21 3.77 -0.82
N PHE A 45 -2.49 3.42 -0.94
CA PHE A 45 -3.33 3.88 -2.03
C PHE A 45 -4.46 4.82 -1.61
N VAL A 46 -4.90 4.77 -0.34
CA VAL A 46 -6.06 5.53 0.14
C VAL A 46 -5.68 6.53 1.23
N LYS A 47 -4.88 6.11 2.21
CA LYS A 47 -4.52 6.95 3.34
C LYS A 47 -3.51 8.03 2.94
N GLN A 48 -3.85 9.29 3.17
CA GLN A 48 -2.87 10.38 3.07
C GLN A 48 -1.81 10.26 4.17
N HIS A 49 -0.55 10.43 3.77
CA HIS A 49 0.58 10.40 4.69
C HIS A 49 0.87 11.82 5.18
N SER A 50 0.82 12.04 6.49
CA SER A 50 0.93 13.38 7.09
C SER A 50 2.24 14.08 6.74
N SER A 51 3.38 13.36 6.71
CA SER A 51 4.67 13.96 6.33
C SER A 51 4.90 14.09 4.82
N LEU A 52 4.14 13.36 3.99
CA LEU A 52 4.30 13.45 2.52
C LEU A 52 3.27 14.40 1.90
N GLY A 53 2.18 14.71 2.60
CA GLY A 53 1.04 15.48 2.07
C GLY A 53 0.22 14.74 1.00
N MET A 54 0.62 13.51 0.65
CA MET A 54 0.05 12.67 -0.41
C MET A 54 0.08 11.19 0.00
N THR A 55 -0.47 10.29 -0.82
CA THR A 55 -0.36 8.85 -0.56
C THR A 55 1.04 8.33 -0.93
N PRO A 56 1.54 7.26 -0.27
CA PRO A 56 2.80 6.64 -0.66
C PRO A 56 2.86 6.23 -2.14
N ALA A 57 1.74 5.77 -2.72
CA ALA A 57 1.66 5.43 -4.13
C ALA A 57 1.81 6.66 -5.05
N GLN A 58 1.20 7.79 -4.70
CA GLN A 58 1.39 9.05 -5.42
C GLN A 58 2.85 9.49 -5.37
N LYS A 59 3.51 9.37 -4.21
CA LYS A 59 4.94 9.66 -4.08
C LYS A 59 5.82 8.74 -4.94
N ALA A 60 5.36 7.51 -5.18
CA ALA A 60 5.99 6.53 -6.08
C ALA A 60 5.61 6.71 -7.56
N ASN A 61 4.98 7.84 -7.93
CA ASN A 61 4.51 8.14 -9.29
C ASN A 61 3.47 7.14 -9.83
N ILE A 62 2.74 6.45 -8.95
CA ILE A 62 1.59 5.64 -9.35
C ILE A 62 0.40 6.60 -9.44
N GLU A 63 0.05 7.01 -10.65
CA GLU A 63 -1.09 7.88 -10.90
C GLU A 63 -2.39 7.16 -10.52
N GLN A 64 -2.98 7.55 -9.41
CA GLN A 64 -4.29 7.06 -8.98
C GLN A 64 -4.95 8.05 -8.03
N LYS A 65 -6.28 8.12 -8.09
CA LYS A 65 -7.04 8.82 -7.05
C LYS A 65 -7.19 7.90 -5.85
N ALA A 66 -7.31 8.51 -4.67
CA ALA A 66 -7.50 7.82 -3.40
C ALA A 66 -8.94 7.31 -3.20
N GLU A 67 -9.68 7.05 -4.29
CA GLU A 67 -11.07 6.62 -4.29
C GLU A 67 -11.17 5.11 -4.51
N TRP A 68 -11.89 4.41 -3.62
CA TRP A 68 -12.04 2.94 -3.69
C TRP A 68 -12.62 2.48 -5.03
N LYS A 69 -13.56 3.25 -5.59
CA LYS A 69 -14.18 2.94 -6.89
C LYS A 69 -13.13 2.87 -8.01
N GLU A 70 -12.21 3.81 -8.06
CA GLU A 70 -11.18 3.83 -9.10
C GLU A 70 -10.14 2.72 -8.90
N LEU A 71 -9.79 2.42 -7.64
CA LEU A 71 -8.90 1.30 -7.33
C LEU A 71 -9.49 -0.03 -7.79
N LEU A 72 -10.78 -0.26 -7.55
CA LEU A 72 -11.49 -1.44 -8.02
C LEU A 72 -11.54 -1.50 -9.55
N GLN A 73 -11.87 -0.39 -10.22
CA GLN A 73 -11.88 -0.34 -11.68
C GLN A 73 -10.50 -0.67 -12.28
N LYS A 74 -9.41 -0.23 -11.64
CA LYS A 74 -8.05 -0.55 -12.08
C LYS A 74 -7.68 -2.00 -11.82
N ALA A 75 -8.06 -2.56 -10.68
CA ALA A 75 -7.79 -3.96 -10.35
C ALA A 75 -8.54 -4.93 -11.27
N LEU A 76 -9.72 -4.55 -11.76
CA LEU A 76 -10.53 -5.36 -12.68
C LEU A 76 -10.09 -5.25 -14.15
N LYS A 77 -9.32 -4.21 -14.53
CA LYS A 77 -8.79 -4.11 -15.88
C LYS A 77 -7.75 -5.22 -16.07
N PRO A 78 -7.94 -6.17 -17.00
CA PRO A 78 -6.94 -7.18 -17.26
C PRO A 78 -5.64 -6.50 -17.70
N PRO A 79 -4.46 -7.03 -17.32
CA PRO A 79 -3.22 -6.57 -17.90
C PRO A 79 -3.36 -6.68 -19.41
N ILE A 80 -3.00 -5.64 -20.15
CA ILE A 80 -2.95 -5.70 -21.60
C ILE A 80 -1.87 -6.75 -21.92
N LEU A 81 -2.29 -7.99 -22.17
CA LEU A 81 -1.41 -9.02 -22.68
C LEU A 81 -1.03 -8.53 -24.08
N ASN A 82 0.22 -8.08 -24.25
CA ASN A 82 0.73 -7.73 -25.56
C ASN A 82 0.59 -8.97 -26.46
N SER A 83 -0.39 -8.95 -27.37
CA SER A 83 -0.63 -9.98 -28.37
C SER A 83 0.39 -9.87 -29.52
N HIS A 84 1.68 -9.83 -29.17
CA HIS A 84 2.80 -9.67 -30.11
C HIS A 84 3.96 -10.61 -29.78
N SER A 85 3.64 -11.85 -29.44
CA SER A 85 4.64 -12.93 -29.41
C SER A 85 3.99 -14.29 -29.63
N LEU A 86 3.18 -14.44 -30.67
CA LEU A 86 2.83 -15.73 -31.27
C LEU A 86 2.57 -15.51 -32.77
N THR A 87 3.64 -15.40 -33.55
CA THR A 87 3.61 -15.81 -34.95
C THR A 87 4.32 -17.16 -35.04
N PRO A 88 3.78 -18.13 -35.81
CA PRO A 88 4.28 -19.50 -35.88
C PRO A 88 5.71 -19.59 -36.44
#